data_AF-A0A7K2XEF9-F1
#
_entry.id   AF-A0A7K2XEF9-F1
#
_cell.length_a   1.000
_cell.length_b   1.000
_cell.length_c   1.000
_cell.angle_alpha   90.00
_cell.angle_beta   90.00
_cell.angle_gamma   90.00
#
_symmetry.space_group_name_H-M   'P 1'
#
loop_
_entity.id
_entity.type
_entity.pdbx_description
1 polymer ?
#
loop_
_entity_poly.entity_id
_entity_poly.type
_entity_poly.pdbx_seq_one_letter_code
_entity_poly.pdbx_strand_id
1 'polypeptide(L)'
;AEALALAPEEVAAAAGADLGETLARTLRGGLWEEFHWPAWEEAVADLIPGPGKFDALAVFEAWPHLIVANSTRVRVIDADSTVLTHDLRVPAGQSSHRCGFHYVDGALLVFWTGYGNSPVQGYWHTAPDHVFTLDAEINYWSVRSDRPTLPLPGGGRTTGGGVLHAGDTKLPRERAVISDGTSYWVWENTGEYQGEGAWAEYDPAENTRGRRSLPAFLADATRAHAPGARLAPHSSWMRPAP
;
A
#
# COMPACT_ATOMS: atom_id res chain seq x y z
N ALA A 1 -25.09 -30.11 36.56
CA ALA A 1 -25.76 -29.24 37.56
C ALA A 1 -25.00 -29.18 38.89
N GLU A 2 -24.31 -30.24 39.30
CA GLU A 2 -23.66 -30.33 40.63
C GLU A 2 -22.39 -29.45 40.80
N ALA A 3 -21.62 -29.21 39.74
CA ALA A 3 -20.36 -28.45 39.83
C ALA A 3 -20.53 -26.95 40.15
N LEU A 4 -21.66 -26.34 39.80
CA LEU A 4 -21.95 -24.92 40.04
C LEU A 4 -22.44 -24.62 41.46
N ALA A 5 -22.93 -25.64 42.18
CA ALA A 5 -23.46 -25.49 43.54
C ALA A 5 -22.37 -25.44 44.62
N LEU A 6 -21.14 -25.83 44.27
CA LEU A 6 -20.01 -25.92 45.21
C LEU A 6 -19.34 -24.56 45.48
N ALA A 7 -19.55 -23.55 44.62
CA ALA A 7 -18.95 -22.22 44.76
C ALA A 7 -19.84 -21.10 44.17
N PRO A 8 -21.03 -20.85 44.74
CA PRO A 8 -21.99 -19.90 44.18
C PRO A 8 -21.48 -18.45 44.14
N GLU A 9 -20.63 -18.04 45.09
CA GLU A 9 -20.03 -16.69 45.09
C GLU A 9 -18.99 -16.52 43.98
N GLU A 10 -18.17 -17.54 43.72
CA GLU A 10 -17.18 -17.52 42.63
C GLU A 10 -17.86 -17.51 41.27
N VAL A 11 -18.98 -18.24 41.13
CA VAL A 11 -19.82 -18.23 39.93
C VAL A 11 -20.48 -16.86 39.73
N ALA A 12 -20.99 -16.24 40.80
CA ALA A 12 -21.57 -14.90 40.73
C ALA A 12 -20.51 -13.84 40.37
N ALA A 13 -19.30 -13.96 40.92
CA ALA A 13 -18.17 -13.09 40.59
C ALA A 13 -17.71 -13.26 39.14
N ALA A 14 -17.63 -14.49 38.64
CA ALA A 14 -17.30 -14.77 37.23
C ALA A 14 -18.38 -14.26 36.27
N ALA A 15 -19.66 -14.39 36.64
CA ALA A 15 -20.78 -13.87 35.85
C ALA A 15 -20.86 -12.33 35.85
N GLY A 16 -20.31 -11.68 36.88
CA GLY A 16 -20.22 -10.22 36.99
C GLY A 16 -18.97 -9.61 36.35
N ALA A 17 -18.05 -10.42 35.81
CA ALA A 17 -16.84 -9.93 35.17
C ALA A 17 -17.15 -9.21 33.84
N ASP A 18 -16.50 -8.07 33.60
CA ASP A 18 -16.60 -7.36 32.32
C ASP A 18 -15.72 -8.06 31.25
N LEU A 19 -16.30 -9.09 30.65
CA LEU A 19 -15.69 -9.81 29.54
C LEU A 19 -15.54 -8.91 28.30
N GLY A 20 -16.37 -7.88 28.16
CA GLY A 20 -16.31 -6.94 27.04
C GLY A 20 -15.06 -6.07 27.08
N GLU A 21 -14.78 -5.45 28.23
CA GLU A 21 -13.55 -4.68 28.44
C GLU A 21 -12.30 -5.57 28.33
N THR A 22 -12.35 -6.79 28.89
CA THR A 22 -11.25 -7.74 28.82
C THR A 22 -10.96 -8.16 27.39
N LEU A 23 -11.98 -8.51 26.60
CA LEU A 23 -11.84 -8.83 25.19
C LEU A 23 -11.33 -7.63 24.40
N ALA A 24 -11.89 -6.43 24.61
CA ALA A 24 -11.46 -5.23 23.91
C ALA A 24 -9.99 -4.86 24.22
N ARG A 25 -9.53 -5.11 25.44
CA ARG A 25 -8.12 -4.93 25.84
C ARG A 25 -7.22 -5.98 25.19
N THR A 26 -7.65 -7.24 25.15
CA THR A 26 -6.91 -8.33 24.47
C THR A 26 -6.80 -8.07 22.97
N LEU A 27 -7.91 -7.72 22.30
CA LEU A 27 -7.91 -7.38 20.86
C LEU A 27 -7.08 -6.12 20.56
N ARG A 28 -7.05 -5.14 21.48
CA ARG A 28 -6.12 -3.99 21.37
C ARG A 28 -4.64 -4.38 21.51
N GLY A 29 -4.36 -5.50 22.18
CA GLY A 29 -3.02 -6.06 22.31
C GLY A 29 -2.55 -6.87 21.10
N GLY A 30 -3.47 -7.24 20.20
CA GLY A 30 -3.23 -8.12 19.06
C GLY A 30 -3.12 -9.59 19.44
N LEU A 31 -3.30 -10.47 18.45
CA LEU A 31 -3.10 -11.92 18.54
C LEU A 31 -1.75 -12.32 17.93
N TRP A 32 -1.18 -13.46 18.34
CA TRP A 32 0.07 -13.95 17.76
C TRP A 32 -0.09 -14.28 16.27
N GLU A 33 -1.28 -14.74 15.90
CA GLU A 33 -1.70 -15.03 14.55
C GLU A 33 -1.66 -13.78 13.64
N GLU A 34 -1.77 -12.56 14.19
CA GLU A 34 -1.61 -11.32 13.42
C GLU A 34 -0.17 -11.08 12.96
N PHE A 35 0.82 -11.79 13.53
CA PHE A 35 2.20 -11.77 13.06
C PHE A 35 2.45 -12.75 11.92
N HIS A 36 1.48 -13.60 11.58
CA HIS A 36 1.58 -14.52 10.46
C HIS A 36 0.92 -13.95 9.21
N TRP A 37 1.62 -14.03 8.10
CA TRP A 37 1.04 -13.75 6.78
C TRP A 37 1.53 -14.84 5.80
N PRO A 38 0.81 -15.96 5.70
CA PRO A 38 1.26 -17.11 4.91
C PRO A 38 1.62 -16.76 3.46
N ALA A 39 0.81 -15.95 2.80
CA ALA A 39 1.09 -15.51 1.42
C ALA A 39 2.40 -14.71 1.30
N TRP A 40 2.74 -13.89 2.30
CA TRP A 40 4.02 -13.19 2.38
C TRP A 40 5.17 -14.16 2.64
N GLU A 41 5.02 -15.06 3.61
CA GLU A 41 6.04 -16.06 3.97
C GLU A 41 6.38 -16.94 2.76
N GLU A 42 5.37 -17.40 2.02
CA GLU A 42 5.55 -18.14 0.77
C GLU A 42 6.24 -17.31 -0.31
N ALA A 43 5.87 -16.04 -0.48
CA ALA A 43 6.49 -15.15 -1.46
C ALA A 43 7.98 -14.94 -1.18
N VAL A 44 8.33 -14.73 0.10
CA VAL A 44 9.72 -14.61 0.56
C VAL A 44 10.48 -15.92 0.33
N ALA A 45 9.89 -17.07 0.66
CA ALA A 45 10.53 -18.37 0.47
C ALA A 45 10.80 -18.70 -1.00
N ASP A 46 9.88 -18.36 -1.91
CA ASP A 46 10.04 -18.57 -3.36
C ASP A 46 11.06 -17.61 -3.98
N LEU A 47 11.07 -16.35 -3.57
CA LEU A 47 11.84 -15.30 -4.25
C LEU A 47 13.26 -15.11 -3.70
N ILE A 48 13.54 -15.52 -2.46
CA ILE A 48 14.87 -15.38 -1.86
C ILE A 48 15.73 -16.61 -2.20
N PRO A 49 16.89 -16.43 -2.84
CA PRO A 49 17.74 -17.55 -3.29
C PRO A 49 18.55 -18.23 -2.16
N GLY A 50 18.22 -17.98 -0.89
CA GLY A 50 18.88 -18.53 0.29
C GLY A 50 18.92 -17.60 1.50
N PRO A 51 19.16 -18.14 2.71
CA PRO A 51 19.14 -17.37 3.95
C PRO A 51 20.11 -16.19 3.93
N GLY A 52 19.65 -15.01 4.39
CA GLY A 52 20.46 -13.80 4.51
C GLY A 52 20.57 -12.94 3.24
N LYS A 53 19.85 -13.27 2.15
CA LYS A 53 19.88 -12.51 0.88
C LYS A 53 18.63 -11.65 0.67
N PHE A 54 18.15 -10.99 1.72
CA PHE A 54 16.96 -10.13 1.66
C PHE A 54 17.14 -8.91 0.74
N ASP A 55 18.37 -8.44 0.53
CA ASP A 55 18.67 -7.31 -0.37
C ASP A 55 18.31 -7.60 -1.84
N ALA A 56 18.11 -8.87 -2.20
CA ALA A 56 17.64 -9.28 -3.51
C ALA A 56 16.12 -9.14 -3.70
N LEU A 57 15.38 -8.89 -2.62
CA LEU A 57 13.92 -8.74 -2.62
C LEU A 57 13.53 -7.26 -2.77
N ALA A 58 12.52 -7.02 -3.59
CA ALA A 58 11.91 -5.73 -3.79
C ALA A 58 10.44 -5.82 -3.43
N VAL A 59 9.97 -4.88 -2.59
CA VAL A 59 8.58 -4.79 -2.18
C VAL A 59 8.00 -3.48 -2.70
N PHE A 60 6.83 -3.55 -3.32
CA PHE A 60 6.10 -2.39 -3.83
C PHE A 60 4.68 -2.40 -3.29
N GLU A 61 4.18 -1.19 -3.07
CA GLU A 61 2.79 -0.96 -2.71
C GLU A 61 1.88 -1.40 -3.86
N ALA A 62 0.72 -1.97 -3.55
CA ALA A 62 -0.38 -2.11 -4.50
C ALA A 62 -1.73 -2.24 -3.80
N TRP A 63 -1.97 -1.40 -2.77
CA TRP A 63 -3.12 -1.54 -1.85
C TRP A 63 -4.41 -1.93 -2.58
N PRO A 64 -5.18 -2.94 -2.10
CA PRO A 64 -4.96 -3.73 -0.88
C PRO A 64 -3.94 -4.87 -1.04
N HIS A 65 -3.29 -4.97 -2.18
CA HIS A 65 -2.27 -5.99 -2.45
C HIS A 65 -0.87 -5.52 -2.06
N LEU A 66 0.07 -6.47 -2.01
CA LEU A 66 1.49 -6.24 -1.92
C LEU A 66 2.20 -6.90 -3.10
N ILE A 67 3.13 -6.20 -3.73
CA ILE A 67 3.96 -6.76 -4.80
C ILE A 67 5.32 -7.12 -4.23
N VAL A 68 5.74 -8.37 -4.42
CA VAL A 68 7.03 -8.89 -3.99
C VAL A 68 7.77 -9.40 -5.22
N ALA A 69 9.00 -8.94 -5.44
CA ALA A 69 9.77 -9.27 -6.64
C ALA A 69 11.24 -9.53 -6.33
N ASN A 70 11.90 -10.32 -7.15
CA ASN A 70 13.36 -10.39 -7.26
C ASN A 70 13.79 -9.99 -8.69
N SER A 71 15.00 -10.35 -9.10
CA SER A 71 15.51 -10.02 -10.45
C SER A 71 14.86 -10.81 -11.59
N THR A 72 14.11 -11.89 -11.31
CA THR A 72 13.58 -12.81 -12.33
C THR A 72 12.07 -13.02 -12.26
N ARG A 73 11.44 -12.78 -11.11
CA ARG A 73 10.03 -13.07 -10.86
C ARG A 73 9.39 -12.04 -9.95
N VAL A 74 8.08 -11.88 -10.10
CA VAL A 74 7.21 -11.06 -9.26
C VAL A 74 5.98 -11.86 -8.84
N ARG A 75 5.56 -11.68 -7.59
CA ARG A 75 4.31 -12.16 -7.02
C ARG A 75 3.50 -10.97 -6.52
N VAL A 76 2.19 -10.98 -6.79
CA VAL A 76 1.23 -10.06 -6.18
C VAL A 76 0.42 -10.88 -5.18
N ILE A 77 0.40 -10.44 -3.93
CA ILE A 77 -0.29 -11.13 -2.84
C ILE A 77 -1.39 -10.24 -2.27
N ASP A 78 -2.50 -10.86 -1.89
CA ASP A 78 -3.53 -10.25 -1.04
C ASP A 78 -3.35 -10.73 0.41
N ALA A 79 -4.37 -10.53 1.25
CA ALA A 79 -4.33 -10.94 2.65
C ALA A 79 -4.15 -12.46 2.82
N ASP A 80 -4.65 -13.26 1.88
CA ASP A 80 -4.82 -14.71 2.06
C ASP A 80 -3.96 -15.54 1.10
N SER A 81 -3.59 -14.98 -0.05
CA SER A 81 -3.14 -15.74 -1.22
C SER A 81 -2.22 -14.93 -2.15
N THR A 82 -1.65 -15.64 -3.12
CA THR A 82 -1.03 -15.01 -4.30
C THR A 82 -2.04 -14.91 -5.43
N VAL A 83 -2.36 -13.68 -5.82
CA VAL A 83 -3.32 -13.39 -6.91
C VAL A 83 -2.65 -13.35 -8.28
N LEU A 84 -1.34 -13.17 -8.35
CA LEU A 84 -0.57 -13.20 -9.60
C LEU A 84 0.87 -13.65 -9.34
N THR A 85 1.38 -14.52 -10.23
CA THR A 85 2.82 -14.81 -10.35
C THR A 85 3.24 -14.54 -11.79
N HIS A 86 4.35 -13.84 -11.98
CA HIS A 86 4.84 -13.49 -13.32
C HIS A 86 6.36 -13.56 -13.41
N ASP A 87 6.86 -14.21 -14.46
CA ASP A 87 8.29 -14.24 -14.78
C ASP A 87 8.67 -12.99 -15.59
N LEU A 88 9.65 -12.24 -15.09
CA LEU A 88 10.07 -10.99 -15.71
C LEU A 88 10.66 -11.24 -17.11
N ARG A 89 10.24 -10.39 -18.07
CA ARG A 89 10.75 -10.35 -19.45
C ARG A 89 11.65 -9.14 -19.73
N VAL A 90 12.28 -8.59 -18.69
CA VAL A 90 13.21 -7.46 -18.84
C VAL A 90 14.45 -7.93 -19.64
N PRO A 91 14.84 -7.24 -20.73
CA PRO A 91 15.93 -7.68 -21.59
C PRO A 91 17.26 -7.87 -20.84
N ALA A 92 17.88 -9.04 -21.02
CA ALA A 92 19.22 -9.31 -20.52
C ALA A 92 20.26 -8.51 -21.30
N GLY A 93 21.28 -7.98 -20.61
CA GLY A 93 22.45 -7.35 -21.24
C GLY A 93 22.51 -5.81 -21.15
N GLN A 94 21.48 -5.14 -20.65
CA GLN A 94 21.63 -3.75 -20.20
C GLN A 94 22.31 -3.75 -18.84
N SER A 95 23.38 -2.95 -18.69
CA SER A 95 23.97 -2.66 -17.39
C SER A 95 22.90 -2.19 -16.40
N SER A 96 23.11 -2.48 -15.11
CA SER A 96 22.33 -2.06 -13.94
C SER A 96 21.01 -1.34 -14.26
N HIS A 97 19.88 -2.06 -14.24
CA HIS A 97 18.55 -1.50 -14.36
C HIS A 97 17.79 -1.64 -13.04
N ARG A 98 16.82 -0.75 -12.80
CA ARG A 98 15.85 -0.91 -11.71
C ARG A 98 14.47 -1.15 -12.29
N CYS A 99 13.76 -2.14 -11.74
CA CYS A 99 12.38 -2.43 -12.07
C CYS A 99 11.42 -1.72 -11.11
N GLY A 100 10.26 -1.35 -11.62
CA GLY A 100 9.10 -0.85 -10.89
C GLY A 100 7.82 -1.53 -11.37
N PHE A 101 6.77 -1.47 -10.54
CA PHE A 101 5.56 -2.25 -10.73
C PHE A 101 4.31 -1.48 -10.31
N HIS A 102 3.21 -1.67 -11.05
CA HIS A 102 1.85 -1.33 -10.61
C HIS A 102 0.90 -2.48 -10.95
N TYR A 103 -0.04 -2.79 -10.07
CA TYR A 103 -1.01 -3.87 -10.27
C TYR A 103 -2.44 -3.33 -10.38
N VAL A 104 -2.94 -3.11 -11.58
CA VAL A 104 -4.18 -2.38 -11.85
C VAL A 104 -5.22 -3.32 -12.42
N ASP A 105 -6.38 -3.46 -11.79
CA ASP A 105 -7.51 -4.26 -12.29
C ASP A 105 -7.11 -5.68 -12.74
N GLY A 106 -6.27 -6.36 -11.95
CA GLY A 106 -5.77 -7.68 -12.30
C GLY A 106 -4.54 -7.70 -13.23
N ALA A 107 -4.14 -6.54 -13.77
CA ALA A 107 -3.02 -6.40 -14.69
C ALA A 107 -1.79 -5.78 -14.03
N LEU A 108 -0.66 -6.49 -14.11
CA LEU A 108 0.63 -5.97 -13.69
C LEU A 108 1.31 -5.18 -14.83
N LEU A 109 1.60 -3.92 -14.59
CA LEU A 109 2.57 -3.11 -15.34
C LEU A 109 3.96 -3.41 -14.77
N VAL A 110 4.88 -3.83 -15.63
CA VAL A 110 6.30 -3.96 -15.32
C VAL A 110 7.04 -2.89 -16.11
N PHE A 111 7.83 -2.07 -15.43
CA PHE A 111 8.66 -1.07 -16.09
C PHE A 111 10.07 -1.03 -15.52
N TRP A 112 11.02 -0.54 -16.29
CA TRP A 112 12.40 -0.43 -15.88
C TRP A 112 13.09 0.74 -16.56
N THR A 113 14.16 1.20 -15.92
CA THR A 113 15.09 2.15 -16.52
C THR A 113 16.51 1.83 -16.11
N GLY A 114 17.45 2.10 -17.02
CA GLY A 114 18.89 2.00 -16.80
C GLY A 114 19.44 3.24 -16.10
N TYR A 115 20.73 3.20 -15.79
CA TYR A 115 21.44 4.35 -15.22
C TYR A 115 21.50 5.53 -16.21
N GLY A 116 21.46 6.77 -15.69
CA GLY A 116 21.50 7.99 -16.50
C GLY A 116 20.15 8.37 -17.09
N ASN A 117 20.14 8.95 -18.30
CA ASN A 117 18.93 9.40 -18.99
C ASN A 117 18.34 8.30 -19.90
N SER A 118 18.36 7.04 -19.47
CA SER A 118 17.73 5.96 -20.23
C SER A 118 16.21 6.15 -20.26
N PRO A 119 15.55 5.93 -21.42
CA PRO A 119 14.11 5.94 -21.48
C PRO A 119 13.53 4.88 -20.55
N VAL A 120 12.39 5.17 -19.94
CA VAL A 120 11.64 4.18 -19.17
C VAL A 120 10.97 3.24 -20.16
N GLN A 121 11.25 1.95 -20.05
CA GLN A 121 10.65 0.90 -20.87
C GLN A 121 9.66 0.13 -20.00
N GLY A 122 8.60 -0.39 -20.58
CA GLY A 122 7.65 -1.21 -19.83
C GLY A 122 6.81 -2.12 -20.71
N TYR A 123 6.14 -3.07 -20.08
CA TYR A 123 5.14 -3.93 -20.69
C TYR A 123 4.05 -4.25 -19.66
N TRP A 124 2.87 -4.60 -20.13
CA TRP A 124 1.82 -5.19 -19.30
C TRP A 124 1.96 -6.71 -19.32
N HIS A 125 1.83 -7.37 -18.16
CA HIS A 125 2.04 -8.83 -18.06
C HIS A 125 1.11 -9.66 -18.96
N THR A 126 -0.02 -9.08 -19.38
CA THR A 126 -0.98 -9.66 -20.33
C THR A 126 -0.46 -9.67 -21.78
N ALA A 127 0.55 -8.87 -22.08
CA ALA A 127 1.23 -8.80 -23.38
C ALA A 127 2.74 -8.55 -23.16
N PRO A 128 3.47 -9.51 -22.56
CA PRO A 128 4.82 -9.26 -22.07
C PRO A 128 5.88 -9.07 -23.16
N ASP A 129 5.57 -9.50 -24.39
CA ASP A 129 6.41 -9.27 -25.57
C ASP A 129 6.17 -7.89 -26.22
N HIS A 130 5.14 -7.16 -25.78
CA HIS A 130 4.82 -5.82 -26.26
C HIS A 130 5.46 -4.76 -25.36
N VAL A 131 6.74 -4.50 -25.59
CA VAL A 131 7.49 -3.47 -24.87
C VAL A 131 7.25 -2.09 -25.48
N PHE A 132 6.95 -1.10 -24.64
CA PHE A 132 6.75 0.29 -25.02
C PHE A 132 7.63 1.23 -24.18
N THR A 133 7.83 2.46 -24.69
CA THR A 133 8.39 3.56 -23.88
C THR A 133 7.29 4.11 -22.99
N LEU A 134 7.47 4.01 -21.68
CA LEU A 134 6.53 4.51 -20.68
C LEU A 134 6.72 6.02 -20.52
N ASP A 135 5.67 6.81 -20.74
CA ASP A 135 5.64 8.23 -20.38
C ASP A 135 5.51 8.37 -18.86
N ALA A 136 6.63 8.58 -18.17
CA ALA A 136 6.69 8.68 -16.71
C ALA A 136 7.76 9.67 -16.25
N GLU A 137 7.47 10.43 -15.20
CA GLU A 137 8.45 11.28 -14.50
C GLU A 137 9.31 10.44 -13.53
N ILE A 138 9.97 9.39 -14.04
CA ILE A 138 10.77 8.43 -13.27
C ILE A 138 12.21 8.39 -13.77
N ASN A 139 13.16 8.26 -12.85
CA ASN A 139 14.55 7.97 -13.15
C ASN A 139 15.07 6.76 -12.35
N TYR A 140 16.30 6.34 -12.63
CA TYR A 140 16.96 5.20 -11.98
C TYR A 140 16.92 5.22 -10.44
N TRP A 141 16.87 6.40 -9.81
CA TRP A 141 16.83 6.56 -8.35
C TRP A 141 15.41 6.68 -7.78
N SER A 142 14.41 6.88 -8.63
CA SER A 142 13.01 7.12 -8.24
C SER A 142 12.03 6.07 -8.80
N VAL A 143 12.54 4.90 -9.23
CA VAL A 143 11.69 3.79 -9.72
C VAL A 143 10.78 3.23 -8.63
N ARG A 144 11.22 3.34 -7.37
CA ARG A 144 10.41 3.00 -6.20
C ARG A 144 9.77 4.26 -5.66
N SER A 145 8.44 4.22 -5.52
CA SER A 145 7.68 5.28 -4.87
C SER A 145 7.38 4.91 -3.43
N ASP A 146 7.48 5.90 -2.55
CA ASP A 146 6.96 5.82 -1.18
C ASP A 146 5.48 6.28 -1.11
N ARG A 147 4.87 6.60 -2.26
CA ARG A 147 3.51 7.13 -2.37
C ARG A 147 2.54 6.02 -2.78
N PRO A 148 1.73 5.49 -1.86
CA PRO A 148 0.78 4.42 -2.20
C PRO A 148 -0.27 4.93 -3.18
N THR A 149 -0.59 4.14 -4.18
CA THR A 149 -1.72 4.36 -5.09
C THR A 149 -2.96 3.65 -4.55
N LEU A 150 -4.16 4.08 -4.97
CA LEU A 150 -5.43 3.51 -4.46
C LEU A 150 -6.34 3.06 -5.60
N PRO A 151 -6.94 1.87 -5.53
CA PRO A 151 -7.93 1.42 -6.51
C PRO A 151 -9.16 2.31 -6.44
N LEU A 152 -9.81 2.50 -7.59
CA LEU A 152 -11.05 3.24 -7.69
C LEU A 152 -12.22 2.28 -7.93
N PRO A 153 -13.42 2.54 -7.37
CA PRO A 153 -14.61 1.71 -7.63
C PRO A 153 -14.98 1.58 -9.11
N GLY A 154 -14.63 2.57 -9.93
CA GLY A 154 -14.88 2.59 -11.38
C GLY A 154 -13.81 1.89 -12.23
N GLY A 155 -12.83 1.23 -11.61
CA GLY A 155 -11.64 0.71 -12.28
C GLY A 155 -10.49 1.70 -12.28
N GLY A 156 -9.29 1.19 -12.53
CA GLY A 156 -8.05 1.92 -12.42
C GLY A 156 -7.64 2.20 -10.98
N ARG A 157 -6.53 2.93 -10.86
CA ARG A 157 -6.02 3.39 -9.56
C ARG A 157 -5.55 4.82 -9.62
N THR A 158 -5.89 5.59 -8.60
CA THR A 158 -5.37 6.94 -8.49
C THR A 158 -3.94 6.94 -7.98
N THR A 159 -3.10 7.74 -8.64
CA THR A 159 -1.75 8.07 -8.18
C THR A 159 -1.70 9.41 -7.44
N GLY A 160 -2.83 10.10 -7.28
CA GLY A 160 -2.90 11.49 -6.81
C GLY A 160 -2.41 12.53 -7.84
N GLY A 161 -1.91 12.09 -9.00
CA GLY A 161 -1.67 12.93 -10.18
C GLY A 161 -2.44 12.53 -11.43
N GLY A 162 -3.36 11.59 -11.29
CA GLY A 162 -4.21 11.04 -12.33
C GLY A 162 -4.63 9.61 -11.97
N VAL A 163 -5.29 8.96 -12.91
CA VAL A 163 -5.68 7.55 -12.79
C VAL A 163 -4.86 6.73 -13.78
N LEU A 164 -4.23 5.67 -13.30
CA LEU A 164 -3.60 4.64 -14.12
C LEU A 164 -4.62 3.54 -14.38
N HIS A 165 -4.80 3.16 -15.64
CA HIS A 165 -5.62 2.03 -16.07
C HIS A 165 -4.76 0.92 -16.68
N ALA A 166 -5.29 -0.30 -16.68
CA ALA A 166 -4.67 -1.40 -17.40
C ALA A 166 -4.54 -1.08 -18.90
N GLY A 167 -3.35 -1.27 -19.46
CA GLY A 167 -3.05 -0.97 -20.86
C GLY A 167 -2.47 0.43 -21.11
N ASP A 168 -2.48 1.33 -20.13
CA ASP A 168 -1.89 2.66 -20.28
C ASP A 168 -0.39 2.59 -20.56
N THR A 169 0.09 3.49 -21.41
CA THR A 169 1.52 3.70 -21.70
C THR A 169 2.06 4.96 -21.04
N LYS A 170 1.27 5.56 -20.14
CA LYS A 170 1.62 6.74 -19.34
C LYS A 170 1.39 6.42 -17.88
N LEU A 171 2.37 6.72 -17.04
CA LEU A 171 2.25 6.64 -15.59
C LEU A 171 2.05 8.05 -15.02
N PRO A 172 0.83 8.39 -14.53
CA PRO A 172 0.58 9.69 -13.94
C PRO A 172 1.45 9.88 -12.70
N ARG A 173 2.02 11.08 -12.55
CA ARG A 173 2.89 11.42 -11.43
C ARG A 173 2.27 11.04 -10.09
N GLU A 174 3.02 10.30 -9.29
CA GLU A 174 2.56 9.88 -7.98
C GLU A 174 2.67 11.01 -6.96
N ARG A 175 1.65 11.10 -6.11
CA ARG A 175 1.54 11.99 -4.97
C ARG A 175 1.04 11.19 -3.79
N ALA A 176 1.30 11.68 -2.58
CA ALA A 176 0.72 11.05 -1.42
C ALA A 176 -0.79 11.24 -1.52
N VAL A 177 -1.54 10.13 -1.51
CA VAL A 177 -2.98 10.11 -1.47
C VAL A 177 -3.43 9.44 -0.17
N ILE A 178 -4.55 9.88 0.39
CA ILE A 178 -5.29 9.21 1.47
C ILE A 178 -6.77 9.15 1.10
N SER A 179 -7.49 8.20 1.67
CA SER A 179 -8.93 8.06 1.47
C SER A 179 -9.58 7.47 2.71
N ASP A 180 -10.79 7.92 3.00
CA ASP A 180 -11.68 7.36 4.03
C ASP A 180 -12.67 6.31 3.46
N GLY A 181 -12.45 5.89 2.21
CA GLY A 181 -13.33 4.98 1.48
C GLY A 181 -14.42 5.67 0.66
N THR A 182 -14.66 6.97 0.87
CA THR A 182 -15.66 7.72 0.09
C THR A 182 -15.03 8.90 -0.66
N SER A 183 -14.10 9.60 -0.02
CA SER A 183 -13.41 10.76 -0.57
C SER A 183 -11.89 10.51 -0.64
N TYR A 184 -11.19 11.33 -1.42
CA TYR A 184 -9.74 11.26 -1.57
C TYR A 184 -9.12 12.61 -1.23
N TRP A 185 -7.88 12.56 -0.74
CA TRP A 185 -7.07 13.75 -0.51
C TRP A 185 -5.67 13.52 -1.03
N VAL A 186 -5.05 14.57 -1.57
CA VAL A 186 -3.65 14.57 -1.97
C VAL A 186 -2.85 15.56 -1.15
N TRP A 187 -1.58 15.24 -0.91
CA TRP A 187 -0.67 16.15 -0.21
C TRP A 187 -0.23 17.28 -1.13
N GLU A 188 -0.53 18.52 -0.77
CA GLU A 188 -0.03 19.72 -1.42
C GLU A 188 1.13 20.30 -0.62
N ASN A 189 2.29 20.42 -1.25
CA ASN A 189 3.38 21.21 -0.68
C ASN A 189 3.00 22.69 -0.74
N THR A 190 3.04 23.37 0.40
CA THR A 190 2.69 24.79 0.55
C THR A 190 3.90 25.66 0.84
N GLY A 191 5.07 25.05 1.07
CA GLY A 191 6.32 25.74 1.36
C GLY A 191 7.52 25.11 0.65
N GLU A 192 8.71 25.63 0.95
CA GLU A 192 9.98 25.19 0.35
C GLU A 192 10.53 23.93 1.05
N TYR A 193 10.15 23.68 2.31
CA TYR A 193 10.66 22.56 3.11
C TYR A 193 9.78 21.32 3.05
N GLN A 194 10.41 20.14 3.14
CA GLN A 194 9.68 18.88 3.28
C GLN A 194 8.85 18.88 4.56
N GLY A 195 7.54 18.60 4.43
CA GLY A 195 6.59 18.58 5.54
C GLY A 195 5.75 19.86 5.67
N GLU A 196 6.12 20.95 4.99
CA GLU A 196 5.28 22.14 4.86
C GLU A 196 4.25 21.92 3.76
N GLY A 197 3.14 21.31 4.14
CA GLY A 197 2.04 21.03 3.24
C GLY A 197 0.73 20.80 3.96
N ALA A 198 -0.32 20.65 3.18
CA ALA A 198 -1.64 20.33 3.67
C ALA A 198 -2.30 19.29 2.78
N TRP A 199 -3.15 18.47 3.37
CA TRP A 199 -4.07 17.65 2.62
C TRP A 199 -5.11 18.54 1.93
N ALA A 200 -5.38 18.27 0.66
CA ALA A 200 -6.44 18.90 -0.11
C ALA A 200 -7.35 17.82 -0.69
N GLU A 201 -8.65 18.08 -0.70
CA GLU A 201 -9.63 17.21 -1.36
C GLU A 201 -9.23 16.99 -2.80
N TYR A 202 -9.46 15.78 -3.29
CA TYR A 202 -9.03 15.35 -4.61
C TYR A 202 -10.16 14.56 -5.27
N ASP A 203 -10.45 14.92 -6.52
CA ASP A 203 -11.31 14.16 -7.40
C ASP A 203 -10.43 13.39 -8.40
N PRO A 204 -10.33 12.05 -8.27
CA PRO A 204 -9.57 11.24 -9.21
C PRO A 204 -10.09 11.27 -10.64
N ALA A 205 -11.41 11.39 -10.84
CA ALA A 205 -12.01 11.31 -12.18
C ALA A 205 -11.64 12.53 -13.02
N GLU A 206 -11.77 13.72 -12.42
CA GLU A 206 -11.45 15.00 -13.08
C GLU A 206 -9.97 15.40 -12.90
N ASN A 207 -9.23 14.69 -12.04
CA ASN A 207 -7.89 15.04 -11.60
C ASN A 207 -7.80 16.48 -11.04
N THR A 208 -8.84 16.90 -10.32
CA THR A 208 -8.94 18.24 -9.74
C THR A 208 -8.77 18.22 -8.23
N ARG A 209 -8.44 19.39 -7.67
CA ARG A 209 -8.25 19.57 -6.23
C ARG A 209 -9.29 20.55 -5.70
N GLY A 210 -9.83 20.20 -4.54
CA GLY A 210 -10.80 20.99 -3.81
C GLY A 210 -10.16 21.79 -2.68
N ARG A 211 -10.95 21.99 -1.61
CA ARG A 211 -10.51 22.72 -0.42
C ARG A 211 -9.45 21.93 0.35
N ARG A 212 -8.63 22.66 1.11
CA ARG A 212 -7.74 22.07 2.12
C ARG A 212 -8.58 21.54 3.28
N SER A 213 -8.51 20.23 3.51
CA SER A 213 -9.24 19.56 4.58
C SER A 213 -8.56 18.23 4.92
N LEU A 214 -9.02 17.61 6.01
CA LEU A 214 -8.62 16.28 6.44
C LEU A 214 -9.84 15.35 6.42
N PRO A 215 -9.66 14.03 6.27
CA PRO A 215 -10.67 13.07 6.70
C PRO A 215 -11.12 13.35 8.13
N ALA A 216 -12.42 13.20 8.40
CA ALA A 216 -13.00 13.55 9.72
C ALA A 216 -12.28 12.87 10.89
N PHE A 217 -11.89 11.60 10.72
CA PHE A 217 -11.11 10.85 11.71
C PHE A 217 -9.78 11.54 12.06
N LEU A 218 -9.04 12.05 11.06
CA LEU A 218 -7.78 12.75 11.30
C LEU A 218 -8.02 14.15 11.89
N ALA A 219 -9.08 14.84 11.46
CA ALA A 219 -9.47 16.12 12.04
C ALA A 219 -9.80 16.01 13.53
N ASP A 220 -10.35 14.87 13.95
CA ASP A 220 -10.78 14.61 15.31
C ASP A 220 -9.73 13.91 16.17
N ALA A 221 -8.59 13.53 15.57
CA ALA A 221 -7.60 12.65 16.17
C ALA A 221 -7.06 13.15 17.52
N THR A 222 -6.96 14.47 17.76
CA THR A 222 -6.40 15.02 18.99
C THR A 222 -7.42 15.19 20.13
N ARG A 223 -8.72 14.97 19.89
CA ARG A 223 -9.77 15.24 20.89
C ARG A 223 -9.63 14.40 22.17
N ALA A 224 -9.16 13.16 22.05
CA ALA A 224 -9.00 12.23 23.17
C ALA A 224 -7.61 12.31 23.83
N HIS A 225 -6.72 13.20 23.37
CA HIS A 225 -5.35 13.29 23.84
C HIS A 225 -5.13 14.46 24.81
N ALA A 226 -4.01 14.41 25.54
CA ALA A 226 -3.63 15.45 26.49
C ALA A 226 -3.51 16.85 25.82
N PRO A 227 -3.75 17.94 26.57
CA PRO A 227 -3.55 19.30 26.06
C PRO A 227 -2.16 19.48 25.43
N GLY A 228 -2.11 20.06 24.23
CA GLY A 228 -0.87 20.27 23.48
C GLY A 228 -0.51 19.17 22.48
N ALA A 229 -1.29 18.08 22.42
CA ALA A 229 -1.15 17.08 21.36
C ALA A 229 -1.34 17.71 19.96
N ARG A 230 -0.48 17.30 19.01
CA ARG A 230 -0.53 17.77 17.62
C ARG A 230 -0.53 16.57 16.68
N LEU A 231 -1.42 16.60 15.70
CA LEU A 231 -1.34 15.70 14.55
C LEU A 231 -0.14 16.10 13.70
N ALA A 232 0.60 15.12 13.18
CA ALA A 232 1.60 15.31 12.13
C ALA A 232 0.99 14.92 10.78
N PRO A 233 0.38 15.85 10.01
CA PRO A 233 -0.47 15.48 8.88
C PRO A 233 0.31 14.77 7.77
N HIS A 234 1.57 15.16 7.56
CA HIS A 234 2.45 14.56 6.55
C HIS A 234 2.82 13.09 6.86
N SER A 235 2.75 12.69 8.13
CA SER A 235 3.02 11.31 8.59
C SER A 235 1.73 10.54 8.89
N SER A 236 0.57 11.15 8.65
CA SER A 236 -0.72 10.54 8.91
C SER A 236 -1.28 9.99 7.61
N TRP A 237 -1.56 8.69 7.56
CA TRP A 237 -2.19 8.04 6.43
C TRP A 237 -3.54 7.42 6.80
N MET A 238 -4.43 7.37 5.82
CA MET A 238 -5.68 6.62 5.90
C MET A 238 -5.89 5.91 4.57
N ARG A 239 -6.28 4.64 4.64
CA ARG A 239 -6.53 3.77 3.49
C ARG A 239 -7.93 3.20 3.62
N PRO A 240 -8.66 3.02 2.50
CA PRO A 240 -9.95 2.33 2.53
C PRO A 240 -9.71 0.89 2.98
N ALA A 241 -10.60 0.33 3.79
CA ALA A 241 -10.55 -1.10 4.08
C ALA A 241 -10.65 -1.92 2.77
N PRO A 242 -9.98 -3.08 2.67
CA PRO A 242 -10.11 -3.98 1.53
C PRO A 242 -11.56 -4.43 1.29
#